data_AF-A0A6B2VAK9-F1
#
_entry.id   AF-A0A6B2VAK9-F1
#
_cell.length_a   1.000
_cell.length_b   1.000
_cell.length_c   1.000
_cell.angle_alpha   90.00
_cell.angle_beta   90.00
_cell.angle_gamma   90.00
#
_symmetry.space_group_name_H-M   'P 1'
#
loop_
_entity.id
_entity.type
_entity.pdbx_description
1 polymer ?
#
loop_
_entity_poly.entity_id
_entity_poly.type
_entity_poly.pdbx_seq_one_letter_code
_entity_poly.pdbx_strand_id
1 'polypeptide(L)' 'RLAAITAPVLALAGGASPAWLREAARATADAAPEGAYRCLADQTHLVDPDALAPQLTEFLTG' A
#
# COMPACT_ATOMS: atom_id res chain seq x y z
N ARG A 1 5.03 -17.28 -2.64
CA ARG A 1 3.79 -16.77 -3.26
C ARG A 1 3.09 -15.88 -2.24
N LEU A 2 2.56 -14.73 -2.62
CA LEU A 2 1.89 -13.79 -1.68
C LEU A 2 0.70 -14.44 -0.94
N ALA A 3 -0.01 -15.35 -1.62
CA ALA A 3 -1.12 -16.12 -1.05
C ALA A 3 -0.75 -17.00 0.17
N ALA A 4 0.53 -17.22 0.47
CA ALA A 4 0.98 -17.98 1.63
C ALA A 4 1.32 -17.09 2.85
N ILE A 5 1.21 -15.76 2.72
CA ILE A 5 1.44 -14.82 3.82
C ILE A 5 0.20 -14.83 4.72
N THR A 6 0.39 -15.18 5.99
CA THR A 6 -0.69 -15.24 6.99
C THR A 6 -0.75 -14.02 7.90
N ALA A 7 0.15 -13.06 7.72
CA ALA A 7 0.07 -11.77 8.40
C ALA A 7 -0.77 -10.79 7.55
N PRO A 8 -1.45 -9.81 8.16
CA PRO A 8 -2.05 -8.70 7.43
C PRO A 8 -1.01 -8.01 6.53
N VAL A 9 -1.43 -7.58 5.33
CA VAL A 9 -0.56 -6.90 4.36
C VAL A 9 -1.19 -5.58 3.95
N LEU A 10 -0.43 -4.49 4.09
CA LEU A 10 -0.78 -3.19 3.53
C LEU A 10 0.13 -2.87 2.33
N ALA A 11 -0.48 -2.65 1.16
CA ALA A 11 0.21 -2.14 -0.02
C ALA A 11 -0.24 -0.69 -0.30
N LEU A 12 0.74 0.21 -0.41
CA LEU A 12 0.50 1.64 -0.63
C LEU A 12 1.06 2.08 -1.98
N ALA A 13 0.39 3.03 -2.63
CA ALA A 13 0.93 3.72 -3.80
C ALA A 13 0.66 5.22 -3.76
N GLY A 14 1.56 6.00 -4.32
CA GLY A 14 1.32 7.42 -4.57
C GLY A 14 0.33 7.63 -5.72
N GLY A 15 -0.62 8.54 -5.55
CA GLY A 15 -1.61 8.92 -6.56
C GLY A 15 -0.99 9.51 -7.82
N ALA A 16 0.10 10.27 -7.66
CA ALA A 16 0.89 10.86 -8.74
C ALA A 16 1.96 9.91 -9.31
N SER A 17 2.05 8.65 -8.84
CA SER A 17 2.90 7.64 -9.47
C SER A 17 2.40 7.25 -10.87
N PRO A 18 3.27 6.72 -11.76
CA PRO A 18 2.83 6.03 -12.96
C PRO A 18 1.76 4.97 -12.69
N ALA A 19 0.82 4.80 -13.62
CA ALA A 19 -0.32 3.88 -13.44
C ALA A 19 0.12 2.45 -13.09
N TRP A 20 1.17 1.95 -13.75
CA TRP A 20 1.68 0.61 -13.51
C TRP A 20 2.15 0.38 -12.06
N LEU A 21 2.64 1.42 -11.37
CA LEU A 21 3.04 1.31 -9.96
C LEU A 21 1.82 1.19 -9.05
N ARG A 22 0.74 1.93 -9.35
CA ARG A 22 -0.51 1.83 -8.59
C ARG A 22 -1.15 0.45 -8.79
N GLU A 23 -1.16 -0.06 -10.01
CA GLU A 23 -1.68 -1.40 -10.32
C GLU A 23 -0.83 -2.51 -9.68
N ALA A 24 0.50 -2.36 -9.68
CA ALA A 24 1.38 -3.32 -9.01
C ALA A 24 1.11 -3.39 -7.49
N ALA A 25 0.93 -2.24 -6.83
CA ALA A 25 0.58 -2.19 -5.42
C ALA A 25 -0.81 -2.81 -5.13
N ARG A 26 -1.80 -2.54 -5.99
CA ARG A 26 -3.12 -3.18 -5.89
C ARG A 26 -3.04 -4.69 -6.06
N ALA A 27 -2.39 -5.17 -7.12
CA ALA A 27 -2.21 -6.60 -7.36
C ALA A 27 -1.45 -7.30 -6.23
N THR A 28 -0.56 -6.59 -5.54
CA THR A 28 0.14 -7.12 -4.36
C THR A 28 -0.81 -7.32 -3.19
N ALA A 29 -1.69 -6.34 -2.90
CA ALA A 29 -2.72 -6.49 -1.88
C ALA A 29 -3.71 -7.61 -2.24
N ASP A 30 -4.22 -7.62 -3.47
CA ASP A 30 -5.21 -8.62 -3.93
C ASP A 30 -4.67 -10.05 -3.87
N ALA A 31 -3.36 -10.24 -3.96
CA ALA A 31 -2.72 -11.55 -3.90
C ALA A 31 -2.44 -12.05 -2.47
N ALA A 32 -2.58 -11.20 -1.45
CA ALA A 32 -2.45 -11.57 -0.04
C ALA A 32 -3.84 -11.90 0.56
N PRO A 33 -3.98 -12.95 1.40
CA PRO A 33 -5.27 -13.32 2.00
C PRO A 33 -5.89 -12.20 2.84
N GLU A 34 -5.07 -11.44 3.55
CA GLU A 34 -5.46 -10.29 4.38
C GLU A 34 -4.82 -9.00 3.85
N GLY A 35 -4.95 -8.78 2.54
CA GLY A 35 -4.40 -7.63 1.85
C GLY A 35 -5.31 -6.40 1.86
N ALA A 36 -4.72 -5.23 2.09
CA ALA A 36 -5.35 -3.94 1.95
C ALA A 36 -4.53 -3.06 0.99
N TYR A 37 -5.21 -2.37 0.07
CA TYR A 37 -4.61 -1.39 -0.82
C TYR A 37 -5.05 0.02 -0.44
N ARG A 38 -4.12 0.98 -0.38
CA ARG A 38 -4.46 2.41 -0.28
C ARG A 38 -3.63 3.24 -1.26
N CYS A 39 -4.22 4.32 -1.74
CA CYS A 39 -3.56 5.26 -2.63
C CYS A 39 -3.53 6.66 -1.99
N LEU A 40 -2.34 7.22 -1.82
CA LEU A 40 -2.16 8.54 -1.22
C LEU A 40 -2.24 9.61 -2.30
N ALA A 41 -3.28 10.44 -2.27
CA ALA A 41 -3.45 11.54 -3.23
C ALA A 41 -2.21 12.44 -3.30
N ASP A 42 -1.89 12.90 -4.50
CA ASP A 42 -0.77 13.82 -4.81
C ASP A 42 0.65 13.31 -4.48
N GLN A 43 0.78 12.11 -3.90
CA GLN A 43 2.08 11.51 -3.60
C GLN A 43 2.69 10.83 -4.81
N THR A 44 4.01 10.90 -4.95
CA THR A 44 4.76 10.19 -6.00
C THR A 44 5.19 8.80 -5.51
N HIS A 45 6.06 8.10 -6.26
CA HIS A 45 6.67 6.85 -5.78
C HIS A 45 7.67 7.08 -4.63
N LEU A 46 8.16 8.31 -4.49
CA LEU A 46 8.83 8.81 -3.29
C LEU A 46 7.76 9.53 -2.46
N VAL A 47 7.08 8.77 -1.60
CA VAL A 47 6.01 9.29 -0.72
C VAL A 47 6.63 10.14 0.38
N ASP A 48 6.00 11.26 0.70
CA ASP A 48 6.38 12.11 1.82
C ASP A 48 6.22 11.34 3.16
N PRO A 49 7.25 11.32 4.03
CA PRO A 49 7.17 10.67 5.34
C PRO A 49 5.97 11.13 6.19
N ASP A 50 5.60 12.41 6.12
CA ASP A 50 4.49 12.96 6.91
C ASP A 50 3.13 12.48 6.40
N ALA A 51 3.02 12.19 5.10
CA ALA A 51 1.85 11.55 4.52
C ALA A 51 1.81 10.03 4.79
N LEU A 52 2.98 9.39 4.86
CA LEU A 52 3.11 7.95 5.05
C LEU A 52 2.89 7.51 6.50
N ALA A 53 3.47 8.24 7.46
CA ALA A 53 3.45 7.90 8.89
C ALA A 53 2.06 7.56 9.44
N PRO A 54 0.99 8.38 9.22
CA PRO A 54 -0.33 8.04 9.75
C PRO A 54 -0.92 6.75 9.16
N GLN A 55 -0.60 6.41 7.90
CA GLN A 55 -1.06 5.16 7.28
C GLN A 55 -0.42 3.93 7.95
N LEU A 56 0.88 4.02 8.25
CA LEU A 56 1.59 2.94 8.94
C LEU A 56 1.13 2.81 10.39
N THR A 57 0.95 3.92 11.10
CA THR A 57 0.45 3.91 12.48
C THR A 57 -0.92 3.24 12.54
N GLU A 58 -1.88 3.66 11.71
CA GLU A 58 -3.22 3.07 11.69
C GLU A 58 -3.16 1.56 11.42
N PHE A 59 -2.34 1.11 10.48
CA PHE A 59 -2.23 -0.31 10.15
C PHE A 59 -1.57 -1.15 11.25
N LEU A 60 -0.60 -0.59 11.97
CA LEU A 60 0.18 -1.32 12.98
C LEU A 60 -0.49 -1.32 14.36
N THR A 61 -1.33 -0.33 14.66
CA THR A 61 -1.95 -0.17 15.99
C THR A 61 -3.47 -0.30 15.98
N GLY A 62 -4.09 -0.35 14.80
CA GLY A 62 -5.53 -0.51 14.63
C GLY A 62 -6.02 -1.94 14.79
#